data_AF-A0A8J4CJB2-F1
#
_entry.id   AF-A0A8J4CJB2-F1
#
_cell.length_a   1.000
_cell.length_b   1.000
_cell.length_c   1.000
_cell.angle_alpha   90.00
_cell.angle_beta   90.00
_cell.angle_gamma   90.00
#
_symmetry.space_group_name_H-M   'P 1'
#
loop_
_entity.id
_entity.type
_entity.pdbx_description
1 polymer ?
#
loop_
_entity_poly.entity_id
_entity_poly.type
_entity_poly.pdbx_seq_one_letter_code
_entity_poly.pdbx_strand_id
1 'polypeptide(L)'
;MPPLRRDNPLEKQGGCKIIPDWRSGAVCITAMRTCLTYLLLVILQLAALPPSTSGRRILADGVQGVMQGTIASLELHDTSEPPIYYLNHYGSSGPDKIYRLEFCDDVPTSAILLGILVNVPYEKIIDGVVHSCSVPTQPDQESQQNRRRQRLLLGTDISTPLEPRILVYVATFCGYNSPMAATEEEVMKFLMSSANVNNRSLAEYYNTCSYGQVSLRASNVKVLIPPREIPCNGTLSPDQPFATGPNFTTRACDELDNLPKWHYWLDAWAATLGVNAAEYHQRVLILPRDFTTRIPGCNRFAGLGTTGRWQYWSRSAVNDWGTSLIWLTGEYFLNHEVWLHEIGHTYGMAHGNIPGGCDLRDQCDPTCTMGAYGGQGIRCLNAAHNWQIGWGRPFLELSNESLPYGIPTAPIRIPLQLSAKNSSVVVTGAGMPVNQRLFLSVRMNVYPYDLPWKYVEDGNPFVLLHTYNGNDTLFNQPTFRVGEIKLGATWRDTANSSMLSVKFDSWDVDTGAAVRICLRTSDTELNCNDGLDDDCDFLTDNEDPDCLRRSPGMGFISRKTPSMQSTAGGPPQTSSPLPSPRRPKLSKFPGTPPAQLFPSQPSPSEPLSPLPPPSPP
;
A
#
# COMPACT_ATOMS: atom_id res chain seq x y z
N MET A 1 34.91 61.52 -19.05
CA MET A 1 33.69 62.28 -18.70
C MET A 1 32.49 61.36 -18.90
N PRO A 2 31.50 61.38 -17.99
CA PRO A 2 31.69 61.18 -16.57
C PRO A 2 30.67 60.18 -15.96
N PRO A 3 30.96 59.69 -14.75
CA PRO A 3 30.04 59.00 -13.83
C PRO A 3 29.29 60.02 -12.95
N LEU A 4 28.38 59.59 -12.06
CA LEU A 4 27.98 60.24 -10.78
C LEU A 4 26.88 59.36 -10.11
N ARG A 5 27.18 58.66 -9.00
CA ARG A 5 27.01 59.07 -7.58
C ARG A 5 25.57 59.18 -7.08
N ARG A 6 25.25 58.40 -6.03
CA ARG A 6 24.99 58.82 -4.63
C ARG A 6 24.65 57.53 -3.84
N ASP A 7 25.45 57.08 -2.86
CA ASP A 7 25.65 57.62 -1.49
C ASP A 7 24.28 57.98 -0.85
N ASN A 8 23.80 57.43 0.26
CA ASN A 8 24.47 57.11 1.52
C ASN A 8 23.52 56.35 2.48
N PRO A 9 24.01 55.89 3.64
CA PRO A 9 23.35 54.95 4.55
C PRO A 9 22.54 55.63 5.65
N LEU A 10 21.59 54.89 6.25
CA LEU A 10 20.94 55.27 7.50
C LEU A 10 21.52 54.45 8.65
N GLU A 11 22.34 55.14 9.43
CA GLU A 11 22.78 54.79 10.78
C GLU A 11 21.73 55.32 11.78
N LYS A 12 21.63 54.61 12.92
CA LYS A 12 21.27 55.07 14.27
C LYS A 12 19.83 54.96 14.81
N GLN A 13 19.82 54.15 15.88
CA GLN A 13 19.32 54.43 17.24
C GLN A 13 17.90 54.00 17.59
N GLY A 14 17.85 53.00 18.48
CA GLY A 14 16.65 52.57 19.20
C GLY A 14 16.97 51.54 20.29
N GLY A 15 17.98 51.81 21.13
CA GLY A 15 18.27 51.01 22.31
C GLY A 15 17.29 51.33 23.44
N CYS A 16 16.34 50.44 23.70
CA CYS A 16 15.48 50.49 24.87
C CYS A 16 16.29 50.10 26.11
N LYS A 17 16.68 51.10 26.92
CA LYS A 17 17.30 50.92 28.24
C LYS A 17 16.23 51.23 29.28
N ILE A 18 15.67 50.20 29.89
CA ILE A 18 14.73 50.33 31.01
C ILE A 18 15.57 50.54 32.29
N ILE A 19 15.39 51.69 32.93
CA ILE A 19 15.84 51.97 34.30
C ILE A 19 14.56 52.01 35.16
N PRO A 20 14.44 51.23 36.24
CA PRO A 20 13.35 51.41 37.19
C PRO A 20 13.74 52.44 38.24
N ASP A 21 13.01 53.56 38.27
CA ASP A 21 13.06 54.55 39.35
C ASP A 21 12.16 54.07 40.52
N TRP A 22 12.80 53.80 41.66
CA TRP A 22 12.17 53.31 42.89
C TRP A 22 11.92 54.48 43.85
N ARG A 23 10.85 55.26 43.65
CA ARG A 23 10.30 56.14 44.70
C ARG A 23 8.79 56.32 44.54
N SER A 24 8.01 55.43 45.18
CA SER A 24 6.61 55.67 45.61
C SER A 24 6.14 54.50 46.49
N GLY A 25 6.79 54.32 47.64
CA GLY A 25 6.40 53.32 48.64
C GLY A 25 5.37 53.90 49.61
N ALA A 26 4.08 53.74 49.33
CA ALA A 26 3.02 53.83 50.35
C ALA A 26 1.67 53.24 49.91
N VAL A 27 1.36 53.16 48.60
CA VAL A 27 0.03 52.69 48.14
C VAL A 27 0.00 51.18 47.82
N CYS A 28 1.17 50.53 47.68
CA CYS A 28 1.24 49.14 47.22
C CYS A 28 1.02 48.08 48.32
N ILE A 29 1.12 48.44 49.60
CA ILE A 29 1.04 47.47 50.71
C ILE A 29 -0.40 46.99 50.94
N THR A 30 -1.39 47.85 50.71
CA THR A 30 -2.81 47.48 50.88
C THR A 30 -3.26 46.53 49.79
N ALA A 31 -2.87 46.77 48.53
CA ALA A 31 -3.20 45.88 47.40
C ALA A 31 -2.52 44.51 47.51
N MET A 32 -1.27 44.45 47.99
CA MET A 32 -0.59 43.17 48.25
C MET A 32 -1.26 42.37 49.37
N ARG A 33 -1.77 43.02 50.42
CA ARG A 33 -2.49 42.31 51.49
C ARG A 33 -3.79 41.70 51.00
N THR A 34 -4.56 42.40 50.16
CA THR A 34 -5.81 41.86 49.60
C THR A 34 -5.53 40.73 48.61
N CYS A 35 -4.47 40.85 47.80
CA CYS A 35 -4.08 39.81 46.85
C CYS A 35 -3.55 38.55 47.58
N LEU A 36 -2.77 38.72 48.65
CA LEU A 36 -2.26 37.60 49.44
C LEU A 36 -3.37 36.89 50.23
N THR A 37 -4.37 37.62 50.75
CA THR A 37 -5.53 37.01 51.41
C THR A 37 -6.44 36.29 50.43
N TYR A 38 -6.63 36.82 49.21
CA TYR A 38 -7.37 36.12 48.17
C TYR A 38 -6.65 34.84 47.71
N LEU A 39 -5.32 34.91 47.55
CA LEU A 39 -4.51 33.75 47.20
C LEU A 39 -4.55 32.67 48.30
N LEU A 40 -4.48 33.06 49.58
CA LEU A 40 -4.61 32.14 50.70
C LEU A 40 -6.01 31.53 50.79
N LEU A 41 -7.08 32.28 50.51
CA LEU A 41 -8.45 31.76 50.45
C LEU A 41 -8.64 30.77 49.31
N VAL A 42 -8.05 31.03 48.14
CA VAL A 42 -8.08 30.10 46.99
C VAL A 42 -7.29 28.83 47.30
N ILE A 43 -6.12 28.95 47.93
CA ILE A 43 -5.32 27.78 48.35
C ILE A 43 -6.05 26.97 49.42
N LEU A 44 -6.72 27.61 50.39
CA LEU A 44 -7.52 26.94 51.41
C LEU A 44 -8.79 26.27 50.82
N GLN A 45 -9.43 26.87 49.82
CA GLN A 45 -10.55 26.23 49.12
C GLN A 45 -10.10 25.05 48.26
N LEU A 46 -8.91 25.14 47.63
CA LEU A 46 -8.34 24.01 46.88
C LEU A 46 -7.84 22.89 47.80
N ALA A 47 -7.37 23.20 49.01
CA ALA A 47 -6.96 22.21 50.01
C ALA A 47 -8.14 21.55 50.75
N ALA A 48 -9.32 22.18 50.73
CA ALA A 48 -10.55 21.65 51.34
C ALA A 48 -11.38 20.78 50.38
N LEU A 49 -10.99 20.68 49.11
CA LEU A 49 -11.57 19.68 48.21
C LEU A 49 -11.10 18.31 48.70
N PRO A 50 -12.02 17.39 49.06
CA PRO A 50 -11.62 16.02 49.38
C PRO A 50 -10.83 15.49 48.20
N PRO A 51 -9.71 14.78 48.41
CA PRO A 51 -8.99 14.15 47.30
C PRO A 51 -10.02 13.37 46.52
N SER A 52 -10.27 13.81 45.27
CA SER A 52 -11.04 13.03 44.33
C SER A 52 -10.25 11.74 44.19
N THR A 53 -10.66 10.73 44.93
CA THR A 53 -10.38 9.34 44.63
C THR A 53 -11.16 9.07 43.34
N SER A 54 -10.62 9.59 42.22
CA SER A 54 -10.75 8.95 40.92
C SER A 54 -10.07 7.60 41.07
N GLY A 55 -10.76 6.71 41.78
CA GLY A 55 -10.45 5.31 41.83
C GLY A 55 -10.43 4.88 40.39
N ARG A 56 -9.23 4.54 39.93
CA ARG A 56 -8.95 3.87 38.67
C ARG A 56 -9.90 2.67 38.63
N ARG A 57 -11.11 2.84 38.06
CA ARG A 57 -12.01 1.75 37.70
C ARG A 57 -11.27 1.03 36.59
N ILE A 58 -10.39 0.12 36.99
CA ILE A 58 -10.01 -0.99 36.14
C ILE A 58 -11.35 -1.62 35.79
N LEU A 59 -11.75 -1.50 34.51
CA LEU A 59 -12.94 -2.14 33.98
C LEU A 59 -12.89 -3.58 34.49
N ALA A 60 -13.82 -3.95 35.37
CA ALA A 60 -13.82 -5.27 35.97
C ALA A 60 -13.96 -6.31 34.84
N ASP A 61 -13.13 -7.35 34.88
CA ASP A 61 -13.21 -8.47 33.96
C ASP A 61 -14.66 -8.96 33.89
N GLY A 62 -15.23 -9.01 32.68
CA GLY A 62 -16.58 -9.52 32.42
C GLY A 62 -17.70 -8.48 32.27
N VAL A 63 -17.41 -7.17 32.24
CA VAL A 63 -18.43 -6.16 31.91
C VAL A 63 -18.47 -5.92 30.40
N GLN A 64 -19.61 -6.23 29.78
CA GLN A 64 -19.89 -5.88 28.39
C GLN A 64 -19.85 -4.36 28.20
N GLY A 65 -19.34 -3.89 27.07
CA GLY A 65 -19.24 -2.46 26.80
C GLY A 65 -19.01 -2.15 25.34
N VAL A 66 -18.72 -0.88 25.07
CA VAL A 66 -18.34 -0.38 23.75
C VAL A 66 -17.05 0.41 23.90
N MET A 67 -16.03 0.05 23.15
CA MET A 67 -14.81 0.86 23.03
C MET A 67 -14.83 1.66 21.73
N GLN A 68 -14.25 2.85 21.76
CA GLN A 68 -14.10 3.67 20.57
C GLN A 68 -12.62 3.82 20.19
N GLY A 69 -12.26 3.51 18.96
CA GLY A 69 -10.87 3.52 18.54
C GLY A 69 -10.68 3.34 17.03
N THR A 70 -9.44 3.26 16.59
CA THR A 70 -9.10 2.81 15.23
C THR A 70 -8.54 1.41 15.27
N ILE A 71 -9.01 0.53 14.38
CA ILE A 71 -8.48 -0.82 14.25
C ILE A 71 -7.32 -0.84 13.26
N ALA A 72 -6.21 -1.46 13.64
CA ALA A 72 -5.15 -1.89 12.74
C ALA A 72 -5.13 -3.42 12.69
N SER A 73 -4.62 -4.00 11.59
CA SER A 73 -4.42 -5.44 11.49
C SER A 73 -2.98 -5.78 11.15
N LEU A 74 -2.60 -7.00 11.49
CA LEU A 74 -1.35 -7.65 11.15
C LEU A 74 -1.71 -9.00 10.51
N GLU A 75 -1.40 -9.15 9.23
CA GLU A 75 -1.69 -10.37 8.47
C GLU A 75 -0.45 -11.27 8.49
N LEU A 76 -0.42 -12.26 9.39
CA LEU A 76 0.65 -13.27 9.35
C LEU A 76 0.42 -14.15 8.12
N HIS A 77 1.44 -14.30 7.28
CA HIS A 77 1.38 -14.89 5.92
C HIS A 77 1.00 -16.40 5.83
N ASP A 78 0.28 -16.96 6.80
CA ASP A 78 -0.36 -18.27 6.67
C ASP A 78 -1.88 -18.11 6.58
N THR A 79 -2.43 -18.43 5.40
CA THR A 79 -3.86 -18.24 5.07
C THR A 79 -4.84 -19.00 5.96
N SER A 80 -4.37 -19.91 6.82
CA SER A 80 -5.24 -20.60 7.77
C SER A 80 -5.55 -19.80 9.03
N GLU A 81 -4.71 -18.82 9.38
CA GLU A 81 -4.92 -18.04 10.61
C GLU A 81 -5.59 -16.71 10.31
N PRO A 82 -6.58 -16.28 11.11
CA PRO A 82 -7.19 -14.98 10.95
C PRO A 82 -6.16 -13.87 11.25
N PRO A 83 -6.30 -12.68 10.63
CA PRO A 83 -5.44 -11.54 10.95
C PRO A 83 -5.51 -11.19 12.44
N ILE A 84 -4.38 -10.75 13.00
CA ILE A 84 -4.35 -10.23 14.37
C ILE A 84 -4.80 -8.76 14.33
N TYR A 85 -5.83 -8.42 15.09
CA TYR A 85 -6.38 -7.07 15.12
C TYR A 85 -5.96 -6.33 16.40
N TYR A 86 -5.79 -5.02 16.27
CA TYR A 86 -5.40 -4.11 17.34
C TYR A 86 -6.34 -2.92 17.40
N LEU A 87 -6.94 -2.66 18.56
CA LEU A 87 -7.73 -1.45 18.80
C LEU A 87 -6.87 -0.41 19.49
N ASN A 88 -6.68 0.70 18.79
CA ASN A 88 -6.14 1.91 19.38
C ASN A 88 -7.27 2.72 19.97
N HIS A 89 -7.51 2.53 21.26
CA HIS A 89 -8.63 3.08 22.01
C HIS A 89 -8.38 4.54 22.41
N TYR A 90 -9.32 5.42 22.03
CA TYR A 90 -9.34 6.84 22.40
C TYR A 90 -10.18 7.03 23.66
N GLY A 91 -9.54 6.91 24.82
CA GLY A 91 -10.22 7.12 26.10
C GLY A 91 -10.53 8.60 26.34
N SER A 92 -11.76 8.92 26.74
CA SER A 92 -12.17 10.30 27.05
C SER A 92 -11.49 10.90 28.29
N SER A 93 -10.82 10.10 29.11
CA SER A 93 -10.25 10.52 30.40
C SER A 93 -8.89 9.90 30.75
N GLY A 94 -8.22 9.22 29.81
CA GLY A 94 -6.95 8.54 30.08
C GLY A 94 -6.01 8.50 28.87
N PRO A 95 -4.76 8.07 29.07
CA PRO A 95 -3.83 7.86 27.95
C PRO A 95 -4.41 6.82 27.00
N ASP A 96 -4.21 7.03 25.70
CA ASP A 96 -4.59 6.08 24.66
C ASP A 96 -4.03 4.69 25.00
N LYS A 97 -4.81 3.64 24.72
CA LYS A 97 -4.42 2.25 24.97
C LYS A 97 -4.54 1.42 23.70
N ILE A 98 -3.63 0.47 23.53
CA ILE A 98 -3.63 -0.52 22.46
C ILE A 98 -4.11 -1.84 23.04
N TYR A 99 -5.25 -2.31 22.56
CA TYR A 99 -5.79 -3.60 22.92
C TYR A 99 -5.60 -4.57 21.75
N ARG A 100 -5.29 -5.83 22.03
CA ARG A 100 -5.46 -6.90 21.05
C ARG A 100 -6.96 -7.17 20.92
N LEU A 101 -7.46 -7.36 19.71
CA LEU A 101 -8.85 -7.71 19.44
C LEU A 101 -8.93 -9.16 18.97
N GLU A 102 -9.88 -9.90 19.53
CA GLU A 102 -10.27 -11.22 19.05
C GLU A 102 -11.75 -11.19 18.70
N PHE A 103 -12.05 -11.47 17.44
CA PHE A 103 -13.42 -11.57 16.95
C PHE A 103 -13.89 -13.01 16.93
N CYS A 104 -15.18 -13.23 17.13
CA CYS A 104 -15.80 -14.54 17.02
C CYS A 104 -15.90 -14.96 15.54
N ASP A 105 -15.97 -16.28 15.28
CA ASP A 105 -15.92 -16.86 13.92
C ASP A 105 -17.04 -16.36 12.99
N ASP A 106 -18.14 -15.84 13.56
CA ASP A 106 -19.29 -15.31 12.84
C ASP A 106 -19.10 -13.87 12.36
N VAL A 107 -18.07 -13.17 12.81
CA VAL A 107 -17.71 -11.82 12.33
C VAL A 107 -16.80 -11.96 11.11
N PRO A 108 -17.30 -11.69 9.88
CA PRO A 108 -16.47 -11.83 8.70
C PRO A 108 -15.37 -10.77 8.69
N THR A 109 -14.15 -11.16 8.30
CA THR A 109 -12.99 -10.25 8.23
C THR A 109 -13.25 -9.04 7.34
N SER A 110 -14.05 -9.21 6.29
CA SER A 110 -14.47 -8.13 5.39
C SER A 110 -15.38 -7.08 6.04
N ALA A 111 -16.01 -7.39 7.18
CA ALA A 111 -16.81 -6.43 7.94
C ALA A 111 -16.01 -5.64 8.99
N ILE A 112 -14.75 -6.01 9.23
CA ILE A 112 -13.87 -5.31 10.18
C ILE A 112 -13.25 -4.11 9.48
N LEU A 113 -13.72 -2.92 9.83
CA LEU A 113 -13.25 -1.68 9.22
C LEU A 113 -11.91 -1.23 9.83
N LEU A 114 -10.86 -1.23 9.01
CA LEU A 114 -9.51 -0.84 9.42
C LEU A 114 -9.26 0.66 9.24
N GLY A 115 -8.30 1.22 9.97
CA GLY A 115 -7.76 2.57 9.78
C GLY A 115 -8.75 3.73 9.96
N ILE A 116 -9.97 3.44 10.41
CA ILE A 116 -11.03 4.41 10.67
C ILE A 116 -11.53 4.31 12.11
N LEU A 117 -12.05 5.42 12.63
CA LEU A 117 -12.70 5.45 13.93
C LEU A 117 -13.97 4.57 13.91
N VAL A 118 -14.02 3.59 14.80
CA VAL A 118 -15.13 2.64 15.01
C VAL A 118 -15.47 2.53 16.50
N ASN A 119 -16.69 2.10 16.75
CA ASN A 119 -17.19 1.59 18.01
C ASN A 119 -17.14 0.06 17.95
N VAL A 120 -16.42 -0.57 18.88
CA VAL A 120 -16.29 -2.01 19.03
C VAL A 120 -17.08 -2.44 20.26
N PRO A 121 -18.31 -2.99 20.08
CA PRO A 121 -19.00 -3.67 21.16
C PRO A 121 -18.16 -4.88 21.59
N TYR A 122 -17.96 -5.08 22.89
CA TYR A 122 -17.16 -6.19 23.40
C TYR A 122 -17.87 -6.86 24.56
N GLU A 123 -17.64 -8.16 24.70
CA GLU A 123 -18.25 -8.97 25.75
C GLU A 123 -17.44 -8.93 27.04
N LYS A 124 -16.12 -9.04 26.88
CA LYS A 124 -15.17 -9.09 27.99
C LYS A 124 -13.79 -8.65 27.50
N ILE A 125 -12.97 -8.26 28.47
CA ILE A 125 -11.55 -7.99 28.30
C ILE A 125 -10.84 -8.99 29.21
N ILE A 126 -9.86 -9.73 28.69
CA ILE A 126 -9.05 -10.67 29.47
C ILE A 126 -7.59 -10.38 29.13
N ASP A 127 -6.78 -10.05 30.14
CA ASP A 127 -5.34 -9.79 29.99
C ASP A 127 -5.00 -8.80 28.87
N GLY A 128 -5.86 -7.79 28.65
CA GLY A 128 -5.69 -6.78 27.60
C GLY A 128 -6.13 -7.19 26.20
N VAL A 129 -6.73 -8.38 26.05
CA VAL A 129 -7.42 -8.85 24.85
C VAL A 129 -8.90 -8.54 24.96
N VAL A 130 -9.44 -7.84 23.98
CA VAL A 130 -10.86 -7.50 23.87
C VAL A 130 -11.53 -8.54 22.98
N HIS A 131 -12.51 -9.27 23.53
CA HIS A 131 -13.26 -10.27 22.78
C HIS A 131 -14.60 -9.67 22.31
N SER A 132 -14.87 -9.78 21.01
CA SER A 132 -16.06 -9.21 20.38
C SER A 132 -16.71 -10.19 19.40
N CYS A 133 -17.99 -10.53 19.62
CA CYS A 133 -18.82 -11.24 18.62
C CYS A 133 -19.70 -10.25 17.84
N SER A 134 -19.27 -9.00 17.64
CA SER A 134 -20.07 -7.99 16.97
C SER A 134 -19.24 -7.23 15.94
N VAL A 135 -19.84 -7.01 14.77
CA VAL A 135 -19.24 -6.17 13.72
C VAL A 135 -19.01 -4.76 14.27
N PRO A 136 -17.77 -4.22 14.19
CA PRO A 136 -17.50 -2.84 14.57
C PRO A 136 -18.39 -1.87 13.78
N THR A 137 -18.97 -0.89 14.47
CA THR A 137 -19.86 0.11 13.85
C THR A 137 -19.16 1.45 13.79
N GLN A 138 -19.43 2.26 12.76
CA GLN A 138 -18.92 3.63 12.76
C GLN A 138 -19.75 4.50 13.73
N PRO A 139 -19.13 5.44 14.46
CA PRO A 139 -19.89 6.43 15.23
C PRO A 139 -20.73 7.32 14.31
N ASP A 140 -21.87 7.83 14.81
CA ASP A 140 -22.97 8.46 14.07
C ASP A 140 -22.59 9.46 12.96
N GLN A 141 -23.52 9.62 12.00
CA GLN A 141 -23.40 10.29 10.69
C GLN A 141 -22.71 11.68 10.67
N GLU A 142 -22.74 12.44 11.76
CA GLU A 142 -22.07 13.75 11.83
C GLU A 142 -20.54 13.62 11.66
N SER A 143 -19.98 12.50 12.14
CA SER A 143 -18.58 12.12 11.93
C SER A 143 -18.26 11.77 10.48
N GLN A 144 -19.25 11.27 9.73
CA GLN A 144 -19.12 10.99 8.30
C GLN A 144 -19.15 12.27 7.46
N GLN A 145 -19.99 13.25 7.81
CA GLN A 145 -20.03 14.55 7.11
C GLN A 145 -18.75 15.37 7.29
N ASN A 146 -18.20 15.41 8.51
CA ASN A 146 -16.93 16.11 8.76
C ASN A 146 -15.76 15.43 8.04
N ARG A 147 -15.77 14.10 7.91
CA ARG A 147 -14.77 13.36 7.12
C ARG A 147 -14.96 13.50 5.61
N ARG A 148 -16.21 13.49 5.12
CA ARG A 148 -16.52 13.85 3.72
C ARG A 148 -16.03 15.26 3.41
N ARG A 149 -16.19 16.23 4.33
CA ARG A 149 -15.64 17.60 4.19
C ARG A 149 -14.11 17.62 4.20
N GLN A 150 -13.46 16.90 5.12
CA GLN A 150 -11.99 16.79 5.14
C GLN A 150 -11.45 16.16 3.85
N ARG A 151 -12.12 15.16 3.28
CA ARG A 151 -11.71 14.53 2.00
C ARG A 151 -12.06 15.38 0.78
N LEU A 152 -13.21 16.07 0.76
CA LEU A 152 -13.53 17.06 -0.28
C LEU A 152 -12.48 18.20 -0.35
N LEU A 153 -11.84 18.52 0.78
CA LEU A 153 -10.74 19.48 0.86
C LEU A 153 -9.36 18.89 0.50
N LEU A 154 -9.18 17.56 0.56
CA LEU A 154 -7.91 16.86 0.34
C LEU A 154 -7.86 16.03 -0.96
N GLY A 155 -8.95 15.97 -1.73
CA GLY A 155 -9.11 15.12 -2.90
C GLY A 155 -9.66 13.73 -2.54
N THR A 156 -10.28 13.07 -3.52
CA THR A 156 -10.84 11.70 -3.40
C THR A 156 -9.79 10.60 -3.22
N ASP A 157 -8.52 10.96 -3.19
CA ASP A 157 -7.41 10.02 -3.12
C ASP A 157 -7.04 9.79 -1.64
N ILE A 158 -6.81 8.54 -1.25
CA ILE A 158 -6.18 8.21 0.03
C ILE A 158 -4.79 8.86 -0.01
N SER A 159 -4.61 10.01 0.63
CA SER A 159 -3.34 10.73 0.54
C SER A 159 -2.22 9.89 1.16
N THR A 160 -1.35 9.36 0.32
CA THR A 160 -0.09 8.79 0.73
C THR A 160 0.95 9.90 0.84
N PRO A 161 1.94 9.79 1.74
CA PRO A 161 3.00 10.79 1.84
C PRO A 161 3.76 10.91 0.51
N LEU A 162 3.83 12.11 -0.06
CA LEU A 162 4.62 12.39 -1.28
C LEU A 162 6.13 12.37 -0.98
N GLU A 163 6.51 12.64 0.26
CA GLU A 163 7.90 12.57 0.73
C GLU A 163 7.96 11.68 1.98
N PRO A 164 7.81 10.35 1.83
CA PRO A 164 7.76 9.44 2.96
C PRO A 164 9.05 9.53 3.78
N ARG A 165 8.89 9.38 5.09
CA ARG A 165 9.98 9.36 6.07
C ARG A 165 10.08 7.96 6.64
N ILE A 166 11.25 7.35 6.55
CA ILE A 166 11.48 5.95 6.93
C ILE A 166 12.51 5.89 8.05
N LEU A 167 12.12 5.31 9.17
CA LEU A 167 13.02 4.96 10.26
C LEU A 167 13.31 3.47 10.18
N VAL A 168 14.57 3.10 9.99
CA VAL A 168 14.99 1.71 9.88
C VAL A 168 15.81 1.33 11.11
N TYR A 169 15.38 0.26 11.77
CA TYR A 169 16.12 -0.42 12.81
C TYR A 169 16.76 -1.68 12.24
N VAL A 170 18.07 -1.86 12.43
CA VAL A 170 18.75 -3.13 12.10
C VAL A 170 19.15 -3.79 13.41
N ALA A 171 18.32 -4.71 13.90
CA ALA A 171 18.47 -5.23 15.26
C ALA A 171 19.02 -6.67 15.28
N THR A 172 19.68 -7.01 16.39
CA THR A 172 19.90 -8.39 16.83
C THR A 172 19.02 -8.69 18.04
N PHE A 173 18.84 -9.99 18.33
CA PHE A 173 17.97 -10.45 19.41
C PHE A 173 18.75 -11.37 20.35
N CYS A 174 18.53 -11.20 21.64
CA CYS A 174 19.11 -12.04 22.68
C CYS A 174 18.75 -13.51 22.48
N GLY A 175 19.74 -14.38 22.70
CA GLY A 175 19.61 -15.81 22.47
C GLY A 175 19.59 -16.19 20.98
N TYR A 176 19.72 -15.23 20.07
CA TYR A 176 19.80 -15.44 18.64
C TYR A 176 21.20 -15.10 18.12
N ASN A 177 22.06 -16.12 18.06
CA ASN A 177 23.48 -16.00 17.67
C ASN A 177 23.67 -15.85 16.15
N SER A 178 22.98 -14.88 15.53
CA SER A 178 23.24 -14.47 14.15
C SER A 178 23.75 -13.03 14.12
N PRO A 179 24.68 -12.70 13.21
CA PRO A 179 25.08 -11.33 13.00
C PRO A 179 23.90 -10.47 12.51
N MET A 180 24.07 -9.16 12.61
CA MET A 180 23.16 -8.21 11.96
C MET A 180 23.01 -8.53 10.48
N ALA A 181 21.80 -8.38 9.96
CA ALA A 181 21.51 -8.69 8.56
C ALA A 181 22.17 -7.72 7.57
N ALA A 182 22.42 -6.48 8.01
CA ALA A 182 22.93 -5.39 7.21
C ALA A 182 23.70 -4.37 8.07
N THR A 183 24.51 -3.55 7.43
CA THR A 183 25.10 -2.32 7.95
C THR A 183 24.24 -1.09 7.61
N GLU A 184 24.51 0.05 8.25
CA GLU A 184 23.81 1.31 7.92
C GLU A 184 24.07 1.71 6.46
N GLU A 185 25.31 1.55 6.01
CA GLU A 185 25.74 1.84 4.65
C GLU A 185 25.04 0.95 3.62
N GLU A 186 24.90 -0.35 3.89
CA GLU A 186 24.18 -1.28 3.00
C GLU A 186 22.70 -0.93 2.90
N VAL A 187 22.05 -0.59 4.01
CA VAL A 187 20.64 -0.15 4.02
C VAL A 187 20.50 1.16 3.25
N MET A 188 21.33 2.16 3.54
CA MET A 188 21.27 3.45 2.85
C MET A 188 21.59 3.31 1.36
N LYS A 189 22.54 2.46 0.98
CA LYS A 189 22.86 2.16 -0.42
C LYS A 189 21.68 1.48 -1.12
N PHE A 190 21.02 0.52 -0.48
CA PHE A 190 19.81 -0.10 -1.01
C PHE A 190 18.67 0.92 -1.21
N LEU A 191 18.43 1.77 -0.23
CA LEU A 191 17.33 2.73 -0.28
C LEU A 191 17.57 3.86 -1.28
N MET A 192 18.80 4.39 -1.36
CA MET A 192 19.09 5.63 -2.10
C MET A 192 19.88 5.44 -3.38
N SER A 193 20.76 4.44 -3.46
CA SER A 193 21.77 4.37 -4.51
C SER A 193 21.45 3.31 -5.56
N SER A 194 21.49 3.71 -6.83
CA SER A 194 21.50 2.79 -7.97
C SER A 194 22.86 2.11 -8.18
N ALA A 195 23.79 2.11 -7.21
CA ALA A 195 25.08 1.41 -7.31
C ALA A 195 25.01 -0.07 -6.87
N ASN A 196 23.81 -0.65 -6.82
CA ASN A 196 23.57 -2.04 -6.43
C ASN A 196 23.73 -2.98 -7.64
N VAL A 197 23.77 -4.29 -7.42
CA VAL A 197 24.07 -5.32 -8.45
C VAL A 197 23.20 -5.19 -9.72
N ASN A 198 22.01 -4.61 -9.62
CA ASN A 198 21.07 -4.42 -10.73
C ASN A 198 20.82 -2.95 -11.10
N ASN A 199 21.64 -2.02 -10.60
CA ASN A 199 21.44 -0.58 -10.70
C ASN A 199 20.06 -0.06 -10.22
N ARG A 200 19.55 -0.63 -9.11
CA ARG A 200 18.23 -0.31 -8.54
C ARG A 200 18.34 0.25 -7.14
N SER A 201 17.42 1.16 -6.78
CA SER A 201 17.20 1.65 -5.41
C SER A 201 15.71 1.72 -5.09
N LEU A 202 15.35 1.70 -3.80
CA LEU A 202 13.96 1.90 -3.38
C LEU A 202 13.45 3.30 -3.73
N ALA A 203 14.29 4.32 -3.66
CA ALA A 203 13.93 5.69 -4.02
C ALA A 203 13.51 5.82 -5.49
N GLU A 204 14.28 5.24 -6.41
CA GLU A 204 13.92 5.23 -7.83
C GLU A 204 12.74 4.30 -8.12
N TYR A 205 12.54 3.26 -7.31
CA TYR A 205 11.36 2.40 -7.42
C TYR A 205 10.08 3.16 -7.07
N TYR A 206 10.06 3.91 -5.96
CA TYR A 206 8.99 4.84 -5.62
C TYR A 206 8.76 5.86 -6.72
N ASN A 207 9.83 6.54 -7.14
CA ASN A 207 9.79 7.58 -8.17
C ASN A 207 9.16 7.03 -9.48
N THR A 208 9.61 5.86 -9.93
CA THR A 208 9.11 5.24 -11.17
C THR A 208 7.65 4.81 -11.03
N CYS A 209 7.31 4.03 -10.00
CA CYS A 209 5.95 3.47 -9.86
C CYS A 209 4.89 4.51 -9.47
N SER A 210 5.30 5.68 -8.98
CA SER A 210 4.41 6.79 -8.63
C SER A 210 4.40 7.92 -9.66
N TYR A 211 4.98 7.73 -10.84
CA TYR A 211 5.04 8.78 -11.90
C TYR A 211 5.76 10.06 -11.43
N GLY A 212 6.77 9.92 -10.58
CA GLY A 212 7.54 11.01 -9.99
C GLY A 212 6.83 11.79 -8.89
N GLN A 213 5.67 11.31 -8.41
CA GLN A 213 4.93 11.99 -7.35
C GLN A 213 5.52 11.73 -5.97
N VAL A 214 6.06 10.54 -5.75
CA VAL A 214 6.66 10.13 -4.49
C VAL A 214 8.18 10.20 -4.60
N SER A 215 8.77 11.06 -3.79
CA SER A 215 10.22 11.28 -3.71
C SER A 215 10.74 10.85 -2.35
N LEU A 216 11.35 9.68 -2.27
CA LEU A 216 12.09 9.25 -1.09
C LEU A 216 13.49 9.89 -1.09
N ARG A 217 13.74 10.79 -0.13
CA ARG A 217 15.00 11.53 -0.01
C ARG A 217 15.87 10.96 1.10
N ALA A 218 17.20 11.06 0.95
CA ALA A 218 18.14 10.63 1.99
C ALA A 218 17.90 11.35 3.34
N SER A 219 17.52 12.64 3.31
CA SER A 219 17.16 13.41 4.53
C SER A 219 15.93 12.90 5.27
N ASN A 220 15.10 12.11 4.60
CA ASN A 220 13.87 11.55 5.14
C ASN A 220 14.07 10.13 5.67
N VAL A 221 15.27 9.57 5.52
CA VAL A 221 15.62 8.25 6.00
C VAL A 221 16.58 8.37 7.17
N LYS A 222 16.29 7.60 8.23
CA LYS A 222 17.22 7.40 9.33
C LYS A 222 17.38 5.92 9.55
N VAL A 223 18.62 5.44 9.51
CA VAL A 223 18.96 4.06 9.88
C VAL A 223 19.62 4.10 11.25
N LEU A 224 19.22 3.18 12.11
CA LEU A 224 19.71 3.06 13.47
C LEU A 224 20.09 1.60 13.74
N ILE A 225 21.30 1.41 14.26
CA ILE A 225 21.81 0.13 14.72
C ILE A 225 21.93 0.20 16.26
N PRO A 226 21.14 -0.58 17.02
CA PRO A 226 21.22 -0.56 18.46
C PRO A 226 22.59 -1.08 18.92
N PRO A 227 23.22 -0.46 19.93
CA PRO A 227 24.53 -0.89 20.42
C PRO A 227 24.46 -2.22 21.18
N ARG A 228 23.25 -2.71 21.45
CA ARG A 228 22.97 -3.95 22.17
C ARG A 228 21.79 -4.65 21.50
N GLU A 229 21.77 -5.97 21.63
CA GLU A 229 20.64 -6.80 21.21
C GLU A 229 19.36 -6.43 21.96
N ILE A 230 18.21 -6.65 21.31
CA ILE A 230 16.91 -6.63 21.98
C ILE A 230 16.90 -7.76 23.03
N PRO A 231 16.60 -7.48 24.31
CA PRO A 231 16.74 -8.45 25.38
C PRO A 231 15.73 -9.60 25.25
N CYS A 232 16.10 -10.79 25.74
CA CYS A 232 15.30 -12.02 25.61
C CYS A 232 13.90 -11.85 26.21
N ASN A 233 13.84 -11.11 27.32
CA ASN A 233 12.63 -10.62 27.95
C ASN A 233 12.89 -9.18 28.34
N GLY A 234 11.93 -8.30 28.09
CA GLY A 234 12.06 -6.89 28.41
C GLY A 234 10.74 -6.30 28.86
N THR A 235 10.83 -5.09 29.40
CA THR A 235 9.69 -4.27 29.80
C THR A 235 9.83 -2.93 29.09
N LEU A 236 8.78 -2.50 28.41
CA LEU A 236 8.76 -1.20 27.74
C LEU A 236 8.85 -0.07 28.77
N SER A 237 9.68 0.94 28.48
CA SER A 237 9.83 2.13 29.30
C SER A 237 9.90 3.37 28.41
N PRO A 238 9.07 4.42 28.62
CA PRO A 238 7.98 4.49 29.61
C PRO A 238 6.91 3.43 29.38
N ASP A 239 6.01 3.23 30.36
CA ASP A 239 4.87 2.31 30.21
C ASP A 239 4.11 2.63 28.92
N GLN A 240 4.24 1.75 27.93
CA GLN A 240 3.64 1.90 26.62
C GLN A 240 2.16 1.50 26.67
N PRO A 241 1.35 1.94 25.70
CA PRO A 241 -0.12 1.88 25.79
C PRO A 241 -0.72 0.46 25.71
N PHE A 242 0.08 -0.61 25.70
CA PHE A 242 -0.41 -1.98 25.54
C PHE A 242 -1.22 -2.45 26.76
N ALA A 243 -2.45 -2.87 26.52
CA ALA A 243 -3.33 -3.41 27.54
C ALA A 243 -2.86 -4.78 28.05
N THR A 244 -2.13 -5.55 27.22
CA THR A 244 -1.45 -6.81 27.58
C THR A 244 -0.23 -6.59 28.50
N GLY A 245 0.05 -5.34 28.85
CA GLY A 245 1.17 -4.95 29.70
C GLY A 245 2.44 -4.64 28.91
N PRO A 246 3.43 -4.03 29.58
CA PRO A 246 4.67 -3.55 28.95
C PRO A 246 5.68 -4.67 28.69
N ASN A 247 5.44 -5.90 29.16
CA ASN A 247 6.39 -6.99 29.00
C ASN A 247 6.34 -7.56 27.58
N PHE A 248 7.51 -7.94 27.08
CA PHE A 248 7.68 -8.65 25.80
C PHE A 248 8.77 -9.71 25.93
N THR A 249 8.76 -10.67 25.01
CA THR A 249 9.84 -11.63 24.79
C THR A 249 10.26 -11.61 23.32
N THR A 250 11.45 -12.13 23.04
CA THR A 250 11.97 -12.30 21.66
C THR A 250 11.96 -13.75 21.21
N ARG A 251 11.33 -14.63 22.02
CA ARG A 251 11.30 -16.08 21.81
C ARG A 251 10.12 -16.57 20.97
N ALA A 252 9.15 -15.70 20.68
CA ALA A 252 8.00 -15.98 19.84
C ALA A 252 7.49 -14.69 19.17
N CYS A 253 6.96 -14.78 17.96
CA CYS A 253 6.39 -13.62 17.25
C CYS A 253 4.91 -13.35 17.64
N ASP A 254 4.15 -14.39 17.93
CA ASP A 254 2.69 -14.40 18.11
C ASP A 254 2.23 -14.25 19.57
N GLU A 255 3.14 -14.44 20.53
CA GLU A 255 2.86 -14.25 21.96
C GLU A 255 2.68 -12.76 22.31
N LEU A 256 1.54 -12.42 22.93
CA LEU A 256 1.29 -11.18 23.68
C LEU A 256 1.80 -9.88 23.02
N ASP A 257 1.61 -9.74 21.71
CA ASP A 257 1.95 -8.53 20.94
C ASP A 257 3.46 -8.23 20.84
N ASN A 258 4.31 -9.26 20.93
CA ASN A 258 5.77 -9.10 20.89
C ASN A 258 6.27 -8.27 19.70
N LEU A 259 5.79 -8.56 18.49
CA LEU A 259 6.22 -7.89 17.26
C LEU A 259 6.09 -6.36 17.34
N PRO A 260 4.90 -5.77 17.62
CA PRO A 260 4.78 -4.34 17.89
C PRO A 260 5.66 -3.86 19.04
N LYS A 261 5.70 -4.59 20.16
CA LYS A 261 6.47 -4.16 21.35
C LYS A 261 7.97 -4.02 21.05
N TRP A 262 8.55 -4.81 20.15
CA TRP A 262 9.94 -4.64 19.72
C TRP A 262 10.20 -3.27 19.08
N HIS A 263 9.29 -2.76 18.26
CA HIS A 263 9.38 -1.39 17.72
C HIS A 263 9.36 -0.36 18.83
N TYR A 264 8.46 -0.47 19.81
CA TYR A 264 8.40 0.49 20.92
C TYR A 264 9.63 0.47 21.82
N TRP A 265 10.25 -0.70 22.01
CA TRP A 265 11.51 -0.79 22.74
C TRP A 265 12.62 -0.04 21.98
N LEU A 266 12.68 -0.22 20.66
CA LEU A 266 13.63 0.48 19.79
C LEU A 266 13.34 1.98 19.70
N ASP A 267 12.08 2.40 19.72
CA ASP A 267 11.68 3.81 19.73
C ASP A 267 12.14 4.51 21.01
N ALA A 268 12.00 3.86 22.17
CA ALA A 268 12.49 4.39 23.44
C ALA A 268 14.01 4.57 23.42
N TRP A 269 14.74 3.61 22.83
CA TRP A 269 16.17 3.74 22.62
C TRP A 269 16.50 4.85 21.61
N ALA A 270 15.81 4.94 20.47
CA ALA A 270 16.00 5.98 19.47
C ALA A 270 15.79 7.39 20.04
N ALA A 271 14.84 7.55 20.97
CA ALA A 271 14.60 8.80 21.67
C ALA A 271 15.82 9.25 22.51
N THR A 272 16.63 8.32 23.04
CA THR A 272 17.89 8.67 23.73
C THR A 272 18.93 9.28 22.80
N LEU A 273 18.78 9.08 21.48
CA LEU A 273 19.59 9.68 20.42
C LEU A 273 18.96 10.94 19.83
N GLY A 274 17.85 11.42 20.40
CA GLY A 274 17.09 12.56 19.88
C GLY A 274 16.27 12.24 18.62
N VAL A 275 16.03 10.96 18.32
CA VAL A 275 15.18 10.55 17.18
C VAL A 275 13.77 10.29 17.68
N ASN A 276 12.82 11.10 17.22
CA ASN A 276 11.40 10.91 17.52
C ASN A 276 10.75 10.01 16.44
N ALA A 277 10.46 8.77 16.80
CA ALA A 277 9.90 7.77 15.88
C ALA A 277 8.52 8.17 15.31
N ALA A 278 7.74 8.98 16.03
CA ALA A 278 6.44 9.48 15.58
C ALA A 278 6.55 10.42 14.36
N GLU A 279 7.72 10.98 14.08
CA GLU A 279 7.91 11.83 12.91
C GLU A 279 8.16 11.04 11.61
N TYR A 280 8.16 9.71 11.68
CA TYR A 280 8.38 8.83 10.53
C TYR A 280 7.10 8.12 10.14
N HIS A 281 6.83 8.10 8.84
CA HIS A 281 5.66 7.47 8.25
C HIS A 281 5.72 5.94 8.36
N GLN A 282 6.92 5.39 8.20
CA GLN A 282 7.20 3.96 8.22
C GLN A 282 8.33 3.70 9.22
N ARG A 283 8.07 2.81 10.19
CA ARG A 283 9.10 2.22 11.05
C ARG A 283 9.36 0.80 10.58
N VAL A 284 10.59 0.54 10.17
CA VAL A 284 11.00 -0.73 9.59
C VAL A 284 11.98 -1.41 10.52
N LEU A 285 11.69 -2.65 10.91
CA LEU A 285 12.60 -3.48 11.69
C LEU A 285 13.16 -4.59 10.79
N ILE A 286 14.44 -4.48 10.46
CA ILE A 286 15.18 -5.54 9.78
C ILE A 286 15.64 -6.54 10.86
N LEU A 287 15.09 -7.74 10.78
CA LEU A 287 15.38 -8.88 11.64
C LEU A 287 16.69 -9.56 11.21
N PRO A 288 17.36 -10.30 12.11
CA PRO A 288 18.47 -11.17 11.73
C PRO A 288 18.07 -12.19 10.66
N ARG A 289 19.07 -12.64 9.90
CA ARG A 289 18.90 -13.77 8.97
C ARG A 289 18.50 -15.03 9.73
N ASP A 290 17.61 -15.82 9.14
CA ASP A 290 16.96 -17.04 9.64
C ASP A 290 16.10 -16.82 10.89
N PHE A 291 15.75 -15.58 11.25
CA PHE A 291 15.02 -15.32 12.49
C PHE A 291 13.60 -15.94 12.43
N THR A 292 12.84 -15.61 11.38
CA THR A 292 11.44 -16.06 11.24
C THR A 292 11.31 -17.56 10.94
N THR A 293 12.40 -18.22 10.56
CA THR A 293 12.43 -19.67 10.35
C THR A 293 12.72 -20.46 11.62
N ARG A 294 13.36 -19.83 12.61
CA ARG A 294 13.79 -20.48 13.85
C ARG A 294 12.95 -20.09 15.07
N ILE A 295 12.34 -18.92 15.05
CA ILE A 295 11.53 -18.42 16.17
C ILE A 295 10.06 -18.88 15.99
N PRO A 296 9.47 -19.55 16.99
CA PRO A 296 8.06 -19.94 16.99
C PRO A 296 7.11 -18.77 16.69
N GLY A 297 5.98 -19.08 16.03
CA GLY A 297 4.93 -18.10 15.74
C GLY A 297 5.24 -17.09 14.63
N CYS A 298 6.44 -17.11 14.04
CA CYS A 298 6.82 -16.17 12.99
C CYS A 298 6.43 -16.62 11.57
N ASN A 299 5.93 -17.84 11.39
CA ASN A 299 5.42 -18.38 10.12
C ASN A 299 6.29 -18.13 8.87
N ARG A 300 7.62 -18.01 9.04
CA ARG A 300 8.61 -17.84 7.96
C ARG A 300 8.30 -16.71 6.97
N PHE A 301 7.64 -15.64 7.41
CA PHE A 301 7.34 -14.52 6.51
C PHE A 301 8.63 -13.88 5.95
N ALA A 302 8.58 -13.35 4.72
CA ALA A 302 9.68 -12.60 4.12
C ALA A 302 9.66 -11.13 4.59
N GLY A 303 8.47 -10.53 4.55
CA GLY A 303 8.14 -9.26 5.17
C GLY A 303 6.82 -9.39 5.91
N LEU A 304 6.51 -8.39 6.73
CA LEU A 304 5.23 -8.26 7.40
C LEU A 304 4.97 -6.76 7.61
N GLY A 305 3.77 -6.29 7.33
CA GLY A 305 3.38 -4.89 7.48
C GLY A 305 2.05 -4.75 8.22
N THR A 306 1.89 -3.66 8.97
CA THR A 306 0.56 -3.28 9.46
C THR A 306 -0.30 -2.81 8.30
N THR A 307 -1.55 -3.26 8.24
CA THR A 307 -2.47 -2.78 7.21
C THR A 307 -3.01 -1.40 7.56
N GLY A 308 -2.56 -0.41 6.80
CA GLY A 308 -2.80 1.00 7.07
C GLY A 308 -1.88 1.55 8.17
N ARG A 309 -2.39 2.57 8.86
CA ARG A 309 -1.65 3.28 9.92
C ARG A 309 -1.76 2.53 11.24
N TRP A 310 -0.62 2.24 11.86
CA TRP A 310 -0.53 1.70 13.20
C TRP A 310 -0.92 2.74 14.26
N GLN A 311 -0.39 3.97 14.13
CA GLN A 311 -0.64 5.08 15.05
C GLN A 311 -1.12 6.30 14.27
N TYR A 312 -2.40 6.63 14.42
CA TYR A 312 -3.01 7.79 13.77
C TYR A 312 -2.88 9.08 14.58
N TRP A 313 -2.87 8.99 15.92
CA TRP A 313 -2.88 10.13 16.84
C TRP A 313 -1.48 10.66 17.17
N SER A 314 -0.42 9.90 16.88
CA SER A 314 0.97 10.33 17.06
C SER A 314 1.42 11.26 15.93
N ARG A 315 0.60 12.27 15.62
CA ARG A 315 0.93 13.28 14.62
C ARG A 315 1.93 14.26 15.19
N SER A 316 2.92 14.60 14.39
CA SER A 316 3.88 15.66 14.68
C SER A 316 3.73 16.77 13.64
N ALA A 317 4.43 17.88 13.85
CA ALA A 317 4.52 18.93 12.84
C ALA A 317 5.14 18.44 11.51
N VAL A 318 5.86 17.31 11.54
CA VAL A 318 6.56 16.75 10.37
C VAL A 318 5.82 15.55 9.77
N ASN A 319 5.05 14.83 10.57
CA ASN A 319 4.26 13.67 10.15
C ASN A 319 2.81 13.85 10.58
N ASP A 320 1.98 14.33 9.65
CA ASP A 320 0.54 14.51 9.83
C ASP A 320 -0.27 13.31 9.31
N TRP A 321 0.36 12.38 8.61
CA TRP A 321 -0.27 11.19 8.06
C TRP A 321 -0.50 10.12 9.13
N GLY A 322 0.53 9.83 9.93
CA GLY A 322 0.57 8.78 10.97
C GLY A 322 1.82 7.90 10.85
N THR A 323 1.93 6.85 11.67
CA THR A 323 3.05 5.91 11.59
C THR A 323 2.55 4.49 11.37
N SER A 324 3.29 3.71 10.58
CA SER A 324 3.07 2.29 10.30
C SER A 324 4.27 1.44 10.75
N LEU A 325 4.06 0.14 10.89
CA LEU A 325 5.11 -0.81 11.28
C LEU A 325 5.35 -1.82 10.16
N ILE A 326 6.63 -2.10 9.91
CA ILE A 326 7.10 -3.11 8.97
C ILE A 326 8.18 -3.95 9.66
N TRP A 327 8.16 -5.25 9.42
CA TRP A 327 9.21 -6.19 9.78
C TRP A 327 9.73 -6.85 8.51
N LEU A 328 11.04 -6.86 8.32
CA LEU A 328 11.68 -7.49 7.18
C LEU A 328 12.69 -8.51 7.68
N THR A 329 12.67 -9.69 7.09
CA THR A 329 13.72 -10.68 7.37
C THR A 329 15.05 -10.27 6.74
N GLY A 330 16.13 -10.66 7.39
CA GLY A 330 17.48 -10.33 6.93
C GLY A 330 17.86 -10.96 5.59
N GLU A 331 17.14 -11.97 5.13
CA GLU A 331 17.31 -12.63 3.85
C GLU A 331 16.71 -11.81 2.71
N TYR A 332 15.63 -11.10 2.99
CA TYR A 332 14.83 -10.41 2.00
C TYR A 332 14.96 -8.88 2.05
N PHE A 333 15.75 -8.30 2.97
CA PHE A 333 15.89 -6.85 3.06
C PHE A 333 16.47 -6.20 1.78
N LEU A 334 17.22 -6.92 0.93
CA LEU A 334 17.70 -6.43 -0.36
C LEU A 334 16.70 -6.64 -1.51
N ASN A 335 15.51 -7.18 -1.21
CA ASN A 335 14.46 -7.37 -2.20
C ASN A 335 13.54 -6.14 -2.25
N HIS A 336 13.69 -5.34 -3.31
CA HIS A 336 12.88 -4.14 -3.58
C HIS A 336 11.38 -4.42 -3.57
N GLU A 337 10.97 -5.58 -4.08
CA GLU A 337 9.57 -5.97 -4.15
C GLU A 337 8.98 -6.21 -2.76
N VAL A 338 9.69 -6.93 -1.88
CA VAL A 338 9.22 -7.15 -0.51
C VAL A 338 9.06 -5.81 0.22
N TRP A 339 9.99 -4.87 0.05
CA TRP A 339 9.83 -3.53 0.60
C TRP A 339 8.56 -2.83 0.11
N LEU A 340 8.37 -2.76 -1.21
CA LEU A 340 7.22 -2.06 -1.77
C LEU A 340 5.89 -2.80 -1.47
N HIS A 341 5.92 -4.12 -1.32
CA HIS A 341 4.80 -4.95 -0.87
C HIS A 341 4.38 -4.58 0.57
N GLU A 342 5.32 -4.62 1.52
CA GLU A 342 5.01 -4.28 2.91
C GLU A 342 4.59 -2.82 3.08
N ILE A 343 5.26 -1.90 2.37
CA ILE A 343 4.84 -0.51 2.28
C ILE A 343 3.41 -0.42 1.74
N GLY A 344 3.05 -1.26 0.78
CA GLY A 344 1.72 -1.29 0.22
C GLY A 344 0.65 -1.62 1.26
N HIS A 345 0.92 -2.60 2.13
CA HIS A 345 0.08 -2.85 3.30
C HIS A 345 -0.03 -1.61 4.19
N THR A 346 1.06 -0.87 4.44
CA THR A 346 1.00 0.36 5.24
C THR A 346 0.11 1.45 4.65
N TYR A 347 -0.10 1.46 3.34
CA TYR A 347 -1.06 2.34 2.66
C TYR A 347 -2.48 1.77 2.61
N GLY A 348 -2.69 0.60 3.19
CA GLY A 348 -3.98 -0.07 3.30
C GLY A 348 -4.33 -0.94 2.10
N MET A 349 -3.36 -1.27 1.24
CA MET A 349 -3.62 -2.19 0.14
C MET A 349 -3.69 -3.62 0.66
N ALA A 350 -4.68 -4.36 0.16
CA ALA A 350 -4.72 -5.81 0.32
C ALA A 350 -3.90 -6.46 -0.81
N HIS A 351 -3.84 -7.78 -0.79
CA HIS A 351 -3.15 -8.53 -1.82
C HIS A 351 -3.84 -8.45 -3.20
N GLY A 352 -3.02 -8.55 -4.25
CA GLY A 352 -3.46 -8.73 -5.63
C GLY A 352 -3.63 -10.22 -5.96
N ASN A 353 -4.79 -10.59 -6.47
CA ASN A 353 -5.21 -11.97 -6.70
C ASN A 353 -5.68 -12.23 -8.14
N ILE A 354 -5.97 -13.50 -8.43
CA ILE A 354 -6.71 -13.93 -9.63
C ILE A 354 -7.97 -14.70 -9.17
N PRO A 355 -9.05 -14.70 -9.96
CA PRO A 355 -10.20 -15.56 -9.69
C PRO A 355 -9.79 -17.04 -9.55
N GLY A 356 -10.29 -17.71 -8.51
CA GLY A 356 -9.94 -19.11 -8.20
C GLY A 356 -8.61 -19.29 -7.46
N GLY A 357 -7.82 -18.22 -7.29
CA GLY A 357 -6.56 -18.26 -6.55
C GLY A 357 -5.45 -19.06 -7.23
N CYS A 358 -4.45 -19.42 -6.44
CA CYS A 358 -3.24 -20.16 -6.80
C CYS A 358 -2.89 -21.07 -5.61
N ASP A 359 -1.76 -21.77 -5.64
CA ASP A 359 -1.36 -22.68 -4.55
C ASP A 359 -1.24 -21.96 -3.19
N LEU A 360 -0.92 -20.65 -3.20
CA LEU A 360 -0.87 -19.80 -2.01
C LEU A 360 -2.25 -19.35 -1.52
N ARG A 361 -3.32 -19.62 -2.27
CA ARG A 361 -4.72 -19.16 -2.08
C ARG A 361 -4.93 -17.64 -2.09
N ASP A 362 -3.88 -16.90 -1.85
CA ASP A 362 -3.79 -15.45 -1.80
C ASP A 362 -2.52 -14.99 -2.54
N GLN A 363 -2.43 -13.69 -2.82
CA GLN A 363 -1.34 -13.09 -3.58
C GLN A 363 -1.17 -13.73 -4.96
N CYS A 364 -2.22 -13.98 -5.72
CA CYS A 364 -2.08 -14.77 -6.96
C CYS A 364 -1.86 -13.94 -8.23
N ASP A 365 -1.84 -12.61 -8.16
CA ASP A 365 -1.60 -11.74 -9.33
C ASP A 365 -0.11 -11.51 -9.58
N PRO A 366 0.52 -12.16 -10.58
CA PRO A 366 1.93 -11.97 -10.83
C PRO A 366 2.25 -10.61 -11.49
N THR A 367 1.25 -9.77 -11.76
CA THR A 367 1.45 -8.46 -12.38
C THR A 367 1.48 -7.31 -11.37
N CYS A 368 1.21 -7.56 -10.09
CA CYS A 368 1.19 -6.54 -9.05
C CYS A 368 2.23 -6.83 -7.97
N THR A 369 2.85 -5.79 -7.41
CA THR A 369 3.70 -5.91 -6.20
C THR A 369 2.98 -6.58 -5.04
N MET A 370 1.67 -6.36 -4.92
CA MET A 370 0.83 -6.93 -3.87
C MET A 370 0.43 -8.39 -4.14
N GLY A 371 0.88 -8.98 -5.24
CA GLY A 371 0.73 -10.40 -5.54
C GLY A 371 2.05 -11.17 -5.39
N ALA A 372 1.98 -12.49 -5.54
CA ALA A 372 3.07 -13.41 -5.27
C ALA A 372 4.10 -13.36 -6.38
N TYR A 373 5.30 -13.82 -6.03
CA TYR A 373 6.45 -13.81 -6.92
C TYR A 373 6.15 -14.45 -8.27
N GLY A 374 6.43 -13.71 -9.34
CA GLY A 374 6.22 -14.11 -10.73
C GLY A 374 7.01 -13.22 -11.70
N GLY A 375 7.03 -13.59 -12.97
CA GLY A 375 7.74 -12.80 -13.99
C GLY A 375 9.25 -12.76 -13.78
N GLN A 376 9.83 -11.55 -13.78
CA GLN A 376 11.25 -11.30 -13.48
C GLN A 376 11.45 -10.66 -12.08
N GLY A 377 10.42 -10.67 -11.22
CA GLY A 377 10.48 -10.18 -9.84
C GLY A 377 9.85 -8.81 -9.65
N ILE A 378 10.59 -7.73 -9.92
CA ILE A 378 10.18 -6.35 -9.57
C ILE A 378 9.02 -5.83 -10.42
N ARG A 379 7.99 -5.27 -9.79
CA ARG A 379 6.69 -4.96 -10.43
C ARG A 379 6.08 -3.74 -9.79
N CYS A 380 5.62 -2.76 -10.58
CA CYS A 380 4.79 -1.68 -10.03
C CYS A 380 3.37 -2.19 -9.70
N LEU A 381 2.63 -1.40 -8.92
CA LEU A 381 1.24 -1.68 -8.56
C LEU A 381 0.33 -1.78 -9.81
N ASN A 382 -0.74 -2.57 -9.73
CA ASN A 382 -1.76 -2.59 -10.77
C ASN A 382 -2.57 -1.28 -10.74
N ALA A 383 -3.37 -1.03 -11.78
CA ALA A 383 -4.10 0.24 -11.92
C ALA A 383 -5.09 0.51 -10.77
N ALA A 384 -5.73 -0.54 -10.24
CA ALA A 384 -6.67 -0.41 -9.13
C ALA A 384 -5.97 0.02 -7.83
N HIS A 385 -4.83 -0.61 -7.49
CA HIS A 385 -4.00 -0.21 -6.36
C HIS A 385 -3.38 1.17 -6.53
N ASN A 386 -2.90 1.51 -7.74
CA ASN A 386 -2.43 2.87 -8.04
C ASN A 386 -3.52 3.93 -7.85
N TRP A 387 -4.75 3.64 -8.25
CA TRP A 387 -5.91 4.49 -8.00
C TRP A 387 -6.21 4.62 -6.51
N GLN A 388 -6.22 3.49 -5.80
CA GLN A 388 -6.50 3.44 -4.36
C GLN A 388 -5.62 4.41 -3.57
N ILE A 389 -4.32 4.48 -3.89
CA ILE A 389 -3.34 5.31 -3.15
C ILE A 389 -3.04 6.67 -3.81
N GLY A 390 -3.80 7.05 -4.84
CA GLY A 390 -3.71 8.34 -5.53
C GLY A 390 -2.52 8.51 -6.48
N TRP A 391 -1.74 7.45 -6.72
CA TRP A 391 -0.60 7.50 -7.62
C TRP A 391 -1.04 7.53 -9.07
N GLY A 392 -1.99 6.67 -9.47
CA GLY A 392 -2.60 6.67 -10.80
C GLY A 392 -4.06 7.10 -10.76
N ARG A 393 -4.64 7.43 -11.91
CA ARG A 393 -6.09 7.66 -12.04
C ARG A 393 -6.59 7.27 -13.43
N PRO A 394 -7.87 6.92 -13.57
CA PRO A 394 -8.44 6.72 -14.88
C PRO A 394 -8.43 8.05 -15.66
N PHE A 395 -8.16 7.99 -16.96
CA PHE A 395 -8.38 9.14 -17.85
C PHE A 395 -9.79 9.14 -18.45
N LEU A 396 -10.47 7.99 -18.38
CA LEU A 396 -11.83 7.77 -18.86
C LEU A 396 -12.58 6.86 -17.88
N GLU A 397 -13.78 7.28 -17.49
CA GLU A 397 -14.71 6.47 -16.72
C GLU A 397 -15.92 6.14 -17.57
N LEU A 398 -16.31 4.87 -17.58
CA LEU A 398 -17.43 4.34 -18.32
C LEU A 398 -18.48 3.76 -17.36
N SER A 399 -19.73 3.95 -17.71
CA SER A 399 -20.92 3.47 -17.01
C SER A 399 -21.93 2.86 -17.99
N ASN A 400 -23.07 2.40 -17.48
CA ASN A 400 -24.20 1.91 -18.27
C ASN A 400 -24.64 2.90 -19.36
N GLU A 401 -24.57 4.19 -19.08
CA GLU A 401 -24.98 5.25 -20.00
C GLU A 401 -24.01 5.40 -21.18
N SER A 402 -22.72 5.08 -20.97
CA SER A 402 -21.68 5.15 -22.00
C SER A 402 -21.44 3.82 -22.72
N LEU A 403 -22.01 2.72 -22.22
CA LEU A 403 -21.86 1.37 -22.74
C LEU A 403 -23.24 0.78 -23.06
N PRO A 404 -23.93 1.29 -24.09
CA PRO A 404 -25.18 0.69 -24.55
C PRO A 404 -24.93 -0.75 -25.03
N TYR A 405 -25.93 -1.60 -24.80
CA TYR A 405 -25.90 -3.00 -25.19
C TYR A 405 -25.67 -3.16 -26.70
N GLY A 406 -24.79 -4.10 -27.05
CA GLY A 406 -24.49 -4.47 -28.44
C GLY A 406 -23.84 -3.38 -29.29
N ILE A 407 -23.38 -2.28 -28.69
CA ILE A 407 -22.68 -1.21 -29.41
C ILE A 407 -21.27 -1.09 -28.85
N PRO A 408 -20.25 -1.62 -29.55
CA PRO A 408 -18.86 -1.43 -29.14
C PRO A 408 -18.49 0.05 -29.10
N THR A 409 -17.68 0.42 -28.11
CA THR A 409 -17.09 1.77 -28.09
C THR A 409 -16.26 2.00 -29.35
N ALA A 410 -16.09 3.26 -29.73
CA ALA A 410 -14.97 3.62 -30.60
C ALA A 410 -13.64 3.17 -29.96
N PRO A 411 -12.58 2.91 -30.75
CA PRO A 411 -11.28 2.54 -30.18
C PRO A 411 -10.76 3.59 -29.19
N ILE A 412 -10.63 3.19 -27.92
CA ILE A 412 -10.09 4.00 -26.83
C ILE A 412 -8.57 3.79 -26.80
N ARG A 413 -7.79 4.86 -26.84
CA ARG A 413 -6.33 4.81 -26.71
C ARG A 413 -5.91 4.87 -25.24
N ILE A 414 -5.52 3.73 -24.68
CA ILE A 414 -5.02 3.62 -23.31
C ILE A 414 -3.49 3.71 -23.36
N PRO A 415 -2.86 4.75 -22.78
CA PRO A 415 -1.41 4.86 -22.78
C PRO A 415 -0.79 3.77 -21.89
N LEU A 416 0.49 3.47 -22.10
CA LEU A 416 1.24 2.56 -21.24
C LEU A 416 1.16 3.05 -19.79
N GLN A 417 0.87 2.15 -18.84
CA GLN A 417 0.63 2.53 -17.45
C GLN A 417 1.72 3.45 -16.91
N LEU A 418 3.01 3.05 -17.04
CA LEU A 418 4.15 3.83 -16.55
C LEU A 418 4.46 5.14 -17.31
N SER A 419 3.79 5.43 -18.42
CA SER A 419 4.05 6.64 -19.21
C SER A 419 3.28 7.86 -18.71
N ALA A 420 2.18 7.67 -17.98
CA ALA A 420 1.32 8.78 -17.53
C ALA A 420 0.57 8.44 -16.25
N LYS A 421 0.33 9.45 -15.40
CA LYS A 421 -0.56 9.29 -14.23
C LYS A 421 -2.00 8.89 -14.63
N ASN A 422 -2.46 9.37 -15.79
CA ASN A 422 -3.80 9.14 -16.31
C ASN A 422 -3.76 8.01 -17.35
N SER A 423 -3.61 6.76 -16.91
CA SER A 423 -3.25 5.65 -17.80
C SER A 423 -4.14 4.41 -17.66
N SER A 424 -5.36 4.59 -17.16
CA SER A 424 -6.35 3.53 -17.08
C SER A 424 -7.71 3.99 -17.55
N VAL A 425 -8.55 3.03 -17.88
CA VAL A 425 -10.00 3.20 -18.04
C VAL A 425 -10.65 2.49 -16.86
N VAL A 426 -11.69 3.06 -16.28
CA VAL A 426 -12.50 2.37 -15.29
C VAL A 426 -13.91 2.18 -15.83
N VAL A 427 -14.45 0.98 -15.66
CA VAL A 427 -15.85 0.66 -15.94
C VAL A 427 -16.56 0.46 -14.62
N THR A 428 -17.75 1.02 -14.50
CA THR A 428 -18.66 0.87 -13.35
C THR A 428 -20.06 0.52 -13.84
N GLY A 429 -20.86 -0.15 -13.02
CA GLY A 429 -22.15 -0.68 -13.48
C GLY A 429 -21.96 -1.87 -14.44
N ALA A 430 -22.66 -1.89 -15.56
CA ALA A 430 -22.64 -2.94 -16.58
C ALA A 430 -22.89 -4.33 -15.98
N GLY A 431 -23.95 -4.48 -15.18
CA GLY A 431 -24.27 -5.74 -14.49
C GLY A 431 -23.30 -6.14 -13.37
N MET A 432 -22.21 -5.39 -13.13
CA MET A 432 -21.31 -5.65 -12.01
C MET A 432 -21.97 -5.36 -10.65
N PRO A 433 -21.53 -6.03 -9.57
CA PRO A 433 -21.99 -5.74 -8.22
C PRO A 433 -21.83 -4.27 -7.83
N VAL A 434 -22.65 -3.82 -6.87
CA VAL A 434 -22.56 -2.44 -6.35
C VAL A 434 -21.16 -2.18 -5.81
N ASN A 435 -20.59 -1.01 -6.15
CA ASN A 435 -19.21 -0.58 -5.84
C ASN A 435 -18.09 -1.35 -6.56
N GLN A 436 -18.40 -2.41 -7.31
CA GLN A 436 -17.41 -3.09 -8.13
C GLN A 436 -17.00 -2.19 -9.30
N ARG A 437 -15.69 -2.06 -9.47
CA ARG A 437 -15.07 -1.38 -10.61
C ARG A 437 -14.23 -2.38 -11.38
N LEU A 438 -14.15 -2.20 -12.69
CA LEU A 438 -13.21 -2.90 -13.58
C LEU A 438 -12.22 -1.88 -14.13
N PHE A 439 -10.96 -2.02 -13.77
CA PHE A 439 -9.85 -1.21 -14.26
C PHE A 439 -9.20 -1.90 -15.47
N LEU A 440 -9.06 -1.16 -16.57
CA LEU A 440 -8.29 -1.58 -17.73
C LEU A 440 -7.01 -0.74 -17.78
N SER A 441 -5.89 -1.40 -17.93
CA SER A 441 -4.57 -0.75 -18.03
C SER A 441 -3.70 -1.47 -19.03
N VAL A 442 -2.75 -0.74 -19.62
CA VAL A 442 -1.80 -1.34 -20.57
C VAL A 442 -0.45 -1.45 -19.90
N ARG A 443 0.18 -2.62 -19.99
CA ARG A 443 1.48 -2.88 -19.40
C ARG A 443 2.37 -3.66 -20.33
N MET A 444 3.67 -3.47 -20.16
CA MET A 444 4.75 -4.21 -20.81
C MET A 444 5.91 -4.28 -19.82
N ASN A 445 6.91 -5.14 -20.07
CA ASN A 445 8.13 -5.09 -19.28
C ASN A 445 8.87 -3.76 -19.54
N VAL A 446 9.03 -2.95 -18.49
CA VAL A 446 9.75 -1.68 -18.47
C VAL A 446 10.89 -1.77 -17.46
N TYR A 447 12.11 -1.78 -17.97
CA TYR A 447 13.29 -1.81 -17.12
C TYR A 447 13.52 -0.46 -16.42
N PRO A 448 14.07 -0.46 -15.18
CA PRO A 448 14.42 -1.64 -14.39
C PRO A 448 13.36 -2.03 -13.35
N TYR A 449 12.20 -1.35 -13.26
CA TYR A 449 11.30 -1.41 -12.10
C TYR A 449 9.93 -2.05 -12.35
N ASP A 450 9.61 -2.44 -13.58
CA ASP A 450 8.31 -3.07 -13.86
C ASP A 450 8.42 -4.22 -14.86
N LEU A 451 8.64 -5.42 -14.33
CA LEU A 451 8.95 -6.62 -15.10
C LEU A 451 8.02 -7.81 -14.73
N PRO A 452 6.69 -7.65 -14.91
CA PRO A 452 5.72 -8.66 -14.49
C PRO A 452 5.74 -9.95 -15.32
N TRP A 453 6.38 -9.96 -16.50
CA TRP A 453 6.50 -11.16 -17.33
C TRP A 453 7.96 -11.60 -17.55
N LYS A 454 8.13 -12.84 -18.01
CA LYS A 454 9.44 -13.40 -18.39
C LYS A 454 10.08 -12.60 -19.53
N TYR A 455 11.40 -12.67 -19.66
CA TYR A 455 12.19 -11.98 -20.69
C TYR A 455 11.74 -12.24 -22.14
N VAL A 456 11.09 -13.38 -22.41
CA VAL A 456 10.54 -13.69 -23.75
C VAL A 456 9.35 -12.81 -24.14
N GLU A 457 8.76 -12.11 -23.17
CA GLU A 457 7.64 -11.17 -23.37
C GLU A 457 8.11 -9.70 -23.32
N ASP A 458 9.42 -9.44 -23.32
CA ASP A 458 9.95 -8.07 -23.40
C ASP A 458 9.49 -7.39 -24.70
N GLY A 459 9.03 -6.15 -24.58
CA GLY A 459 8.50 -5.38 -25.71
C GLY A 459 7.05 -5.70 -26.08
N ASN A 460 6.44 -6.74 -25.50
CA ASN A 460 5.05 -7.11 -25.79
C ASN A 460 4.08 -6.34 -24.87
N PRO A 461 3.10 -5.62 -25.42
CA PRO A 461 2.07 -4.97 -24.64
C PRO A 461 0.94 -5.95 -24.29
N PHE A 462 0.38 -5.79 -23.10
CA PHE A 462 -0.76 -6.52 -22.59
C PHE A 462 -1.78 -5.54 -22.05
N VAL A 463 -3.07 -5.77 -22.33
CA VAL A 463 -4.16 -5.12 -21.60
C VAL A 463 -4.51 -5.98 -20.40
N LEU A 464 -4.39 -5.41 -19.20
CA LEU A 464 -4.74 -6.05 -17.95
C LEU A 464 -6.08 -5.53 -17.44
N LEU A 465 -6.88 -6.46 -16.91
CA LEU A 465 -8.21 -6.21 -16.38
C LEU A 465 -8.24 -6.58 -14.91
N HIS A 466 -8.43 -5.58 -14.05
CA HIS A 466 -8.45 -5.74 -12.60
C HIS A 466 -9.78 -5.30 -12.03
N THR A 467 -10.44 -6.16 -11.27
CA THR A 467 -11.62 -5.78 -10.51
C THR A 467 -11.23 -5.32 -9.11
N TYR A 468 -11.90 -4.29 -8.62
CA TYR A 468 -11.74 -3.76 -7.26
C TYR A 468 -13.08 -3.22 -6.74
N ASN A 469 -13.47 -3.66 -5.55
CA ASN A 469 -14.72 -3.26 -4.90
C ASN A 469 -14.50 -2.36 -3.67
N GLY A 470 -13.25 -1.99 -3.39
CA GLY A 470 -12.93 -1.16 -2.25
C GLY A 470 -13.36 0.28 -2.42
N ASN A 471 -13.48 0.95 -1.28
CA ASN A 471 -13.89 2.34 -1.19
C ASN A 471 -13.22 3.02 0.01
N ASP A 472 -13.60 4.26 0.24
CA ASP A 472 -13.13 5.12 1.32
C ASP A 472 -13.15 4.52 2.74
N THR A 473 -14.08 3.60 2.98
CA THR A 473 -14.30 2.90 4.26
C THR A 473 -13.82 1.45 4.24
N LEU A 474 -13.77 0.84 3.06
CA LEU A 474 -13.29 -0.51 2.80
C LEU A 474 -12.08 -0.41 1.87
N PHE A 475 -10.98 0.18 2.36
CA PHE A 475 -9.79 0.37 1.53
C PHE A 475 -8.94 -0.90 1.46
N ASN A 476 -8.94 -1.74 2.51
CA ASN A 476 -8.25 -3.02 2.49
C ASN A 476 -9.10 -4.08 1.78
N GLN A 477 -9.28 -3.93 0.46
CA GLN A 477 -9.96 -4.92 -0.37
C GLN A 477 -8.99 -5.48 -1.41
N PRO A 478 -9.01 -6.80 -1.65
CA PRO A 478 -8.17 -7.39 -2.67
C PRO A 478 -8.53 -6.87 -4.05
N THR A 479 -7.53 -6.79 -4.92
CA THR A 479 -7.75 -6.59 -6.36
C THR A 479 -7.69 -7.93 -7.05
N PHE A 480 -8.53 -8.17 -8.06
CA PHE A 480 -8.50 -9.42 -8.82
C PHE A 480 -8.20 -9.16 -10.29
N ARG A 481 -7.11 -9.72 -10.80
CA ARG A 481 -6.84 -9.75 -12.25
C ARG A 481 -7.77 -10.77 -12.90
N VAL A 482 -8.85 -10.29 -13.50
CA VAL A 482 -9.88 -11.12 -14.17
C VAL A 482 -9.55 -11.40 -15.63
N GLY A 483 -8.60 -10.68 -16.21
CA GLY A 483 -8.20 -10.85 -17.61
C GLY A 483 -6.81 -10.30 -17.94
N GLU A 484 -6.19 -10.90 -18.96
CA GLU A 484 -4.96 -10.47 -19.61
C GLU A 484 -5.13 -10.70 -21.11
N ILE A 485 -5.02 -9.64 -21.91
CA ILE A 485 -5.30 -9.67 -23.34
C ILE A 485 -4.04 -9.31 -24.12
N LYS A 486 -3.65 -10.19 -25.05
CA LYS A 486 -2.60 -9.92 -26.04
C LYS A 486 -3.16 -9.16 -27.24
N LEU A 487 -2.29 -8.51 -28.00
CA LEU A 487 -2.67 -7.82 -29.24
C LEU A 487 -3.50 -8.73 -30.16
N GLY A 488 -4.67 -8.25 -30.59
CA GLY A 488 -5.63 -8.95 -31.45
C GLY A 488 -6.60 -9.88 -30.72
N ALA A 489 -6.44 -10.10 -29.42
CA ALA A 489 -7.32 -10.97 -28.64
C ALA A 489 -8.49 -10.21 -28.00
N THR A 490 -9.48 -10.98 -27.56
CA THR A 490 -10.67 -10.51 -26.85
C THR A 490 -10.80 -11.25 -25.52
N TRP A 491 -11.13 -10.52 -24.46
CA TRP A 491 -11.59 -11.08 -23.19
C TRP A 491 -13.11 -10.92 -23.09
N ARG A 492 -13.78 -11.94 -22.56
CA ARG A 492 -15.21 -11.94 -22.26
C ARG A 492 -15.40 -12.27 -20.78
N ASP A 493 -16.22 -11.51 -20.07
CA ASP A 493 -16.57 -11.85 -18.69
C ASP A 493 -17.57 -13.01 -18.65
N THR A 494 -17.04 -14.22 -18.52
CA THR A 494 -17.85 -15.44 -18.34
C THR A 494 -18.17 -15.72 -16.87
N ALA A 495 -17.47 -15.07 -15.93
CA ALA A 495 -17.48 -15.45 -14.52
C ALA A 495 -18.38 -14.56 -13.65
N ASN A 496 -18.47 -13.25 -13.95
CA ASN A 496 -19.07 -12.27 -13.03
C ASN A 496 -20.38 -11.65 -13.53
N SER A 497 -21.03 -12.27 -14.51
CA SER A 497 -22.32 -11.84 -15.07
C SER A 497 -22.37 -10.41 -15.63
N SER A 498 -21.23 -9.69 -15.72
CA SER A 498 -21.21 -8.32 -16.23
C SER A 498 -21.46 -8.25 -17.73
N MET A 499 -21.37 -9.39 -18.44
CA MET A 499 -21.57 -9.47 -19.88
C MET A 499 -20.62 -8.57 -20.68
N LEU A 500 -19.52 -8.11 -20.08
CA LEU A 500 -18.54 -7.24 -20.73
C LEU A 500 -17.61 -8.04 -21.66
N SER A 501 -17.33 -7.46 -22.82
CA SER A 501 -16.27 -7.88 -23.74
C SER A 501 -15.27 -6.74 -23.94
N VAL A 502 -13.98 -7.08 -23.99
CA VAL A 502 -12.88 -6.14 -24.20
C VAL A 502 -11.96 -6.69 -25.27
N LYS A 503 -11.68 -5.91 -26.31
CA LYS A 503 -10.80 -6.30 -27.43
C LYS A 503 -9.61 -5.36 -27.55
N PHE A 504 -8.42 -5.93 -27.66
CA PHE A 504 -7.18 -5.18 -27.89
C PHE A 504 -6.86 -5.16 -29.40
N ASP A 505 -7.29 -4.11 -30.11
CA ASP A 505 -7.24 -4.07 -31.58
C ASP A 505 -5.84 -3.77 -32.14
N SER A 506 -5.16 -2.73 -31.63
CA SER A 506 -3.88 -2.27 -32.18
C SER A 506 -2.98 -1.65 -31.11
N TRP A 507 -1.67 -1.77 -31.29
CA TRP A 507 -0.66 -1.12 -30.45
C TRP A 507 0.03 0.00 -31.22
N ASP A 508 0.22 1.13 -30.55
CA ASP A 508 1.02 2.25 -31.02
C ASP A 508 1.97 2.69 -29.90
N VAL A 509 3.22 2.95 -30.21
CA VAL A 509 4.26 3.22 -29.19
C VAL A 509 4.05 4.56 -28.49
N ASP A 510 3.42 5.53 -29.16
CA ASP A 510 3.25 6.89 -28.65
C ASP A 510 1.89 7.06 -27.95
N THR A 511 0.84 6.43 -28.47
CA THR A 511 -0.55 6.59 -28.00
C THR A 511 -1.07 5.38 -27.22
N GLY A 512 -0.36 4.25 -27.24
CA GLY A 512 -0.70 3.05 -26.49
C GLY A 512 -1.69 2.11 -27.18
N ALA A 513 -2.42 1.33 -26.39
CA ALA A 513 -3.34 0.31 -26.90
C ALA A 513 -4.65 0.93 -27.37
N ALA A 514 -5.10 0.61 -28.59
CA ALA A 514 -6.49 0.78 -28.99
C ALA A 514 -7.31 -0.38 -28.44
N VAL A 515 -8.27 -0.05 -27.59
CA VAL A 515 -9.18 -1.01 -26.97
C VAL A 515 -10.63 -0.65 -27.29
N ARG A 516 -11.43 -1.64 -27.67
CA ARG A 516 -12.90 -1.51 -27.74
C ARG A 516 -13.55 -2.30 -26.61
N ILE A 517 -14.61 -1.74 -26.06
CA ILE A 517 -15.39 -2.33 -24.96
C ILE A 517 -16.83 -2.44 -25.43
N CYS A 518 -17.50 -3.56 -25.13
CA CYS A 518 -18.87 -3.80 -25.53
C CYS A 518 -19.62 -4.53 -24.42
N LEU A 519 -20.90 -4.22 -24.25
CA LEU A 519 -21.78 -4.85 -23.28
C LEU A 519 -22.75 -5.80 -23.99
N ARG A 520 -22.65 -7.09 -23.70
CA ARG A 520 -23.41 -8.15 -24.39
C ARG A 520 -24.83 -8.25 -23.86
N THR A 521 -25.74 -8.65 -24.72
CA THR A 521 -27.10 -9.09 -24.36
C THR A 521 -27.21 -10.62 -24.35
N SER A 522 -26.33 -11.30 -25.08
CA SER A 522 -26.40 -12.74 -25.37
C SER A 522 -25.01 -13.36 -25.56
N ASP A 523 -24.97 -14.69 -25.73
CA ASP A 523 -23.78 -15.43 -26.13
C ASP A 523 -23.66 -15.62 -27.65
N THR A 524 -24.71 -15.28 -28.40
CA THR A 524 -24.79 -15.33 -29.87
C THR A 524 -25.72 -14.24 -30.38
N GLU A 525 -25.57 -13.82 -31.63
CA GLU A 525 -26.45 -12.84 -32.27
C GLU A 525 -27.94 -13.20 -32.15
N LEU A 526 -28.76 -12.28 -31.63
CA LEU A 526 -30.21 -12.46 -31.54
C LEU A 526 -30.88 -11.97 -32.81
N ASN A 527 -30.44 -10.83 -33.35
CA ASN A 527 -31.01 -10.20 -34.53
C ASN A 527 -29.95 -9.70 -35.52
N CYS A 528 -29.86 -10.37 -36.66
CA CYS A 528 -28.81 -10.16 -37.66
C CYS A 528 -29.04 -8.97 -38.61
N ASN A 529 -29.90 -8.02 -38.26
CA ASN A 529 -30.21 -6.88 -39.12
C ASN A 529 -30.59 -5.60 -38.34
N ASP A 530 -30.17 -5.46 -37.08
CA ASP A 530 -30.43 -4.24 -36.30
C ASP A 530 -29.20 -3.37 -36.03
N GLY A 531 -28.02 -3.78 -36.53
CA GLY A 531 -26.78 -3.04 -36.38
C GLY A 531 -26.18 -3.15 -34.98
N LEU A 532 -26.67 -4.08 -34.17
CA LEU A 532 -26.09 -4.42 -32.87
C LEU A 532 -25.21 -5.67 -33.00
N ASP A 533 -24.29 -5.81 -32.05
CA ASP A 533 -23.40 -6.95 -31.85
C ASP A 533 -23.78 -7.57 -30.50
N ASP A 534 -24.83 -8.41 -30.49
CA ASP A 534 -25.46 -8.89 -29.26
C ASP A 534 -24.51 -9.71 -28.36
N ASP A 535 -23.54 -10.40 -28.97
CA ASP A 535 -22.56 -11.25 -28.28
C ASP A 535 -21.19 -10.60 -28.09
N CYS A 536 -21.01 -9.37 -28.58
CA CYS A 536 -19.80 -8.58 -28.55
C CYS A 536 -18.55 -9.36 -29.02
N ASP A 537 -18.63 -10.04 -30.15
CA ASP A 537 -17.47 -10.60 -30.86
C ASP A 537 -16.73 -9.55 -31.73
N PHE A 538 -17.31 -8.35 -31.81
CA PHE A 538 -16.87 -7.19 -32.57
C PHE A 538 -17.05 -7.34 -34.09
N LEU A 539 -18.03 -8.13 -34.50
CA LEU A 539 -18.63 -8.23 -35.83
C LEU A 539 -20.14 -7.96 -35.65
N THR A 540 -20.75 -7.25 -36.58
CA THR A 540 -22.18 -6.90 -36.49
C THR A 540 -22.97 -7.56 -37.61
N ASP A 541 -24.18 -8.04 -37.31
CA ASP A 541 -25.16 -8.49 -38.28
C ASP A 541 -24.59 -9.54 -39.28
N ASN A 542 -24.58 -9.22 -40.58
CA ASN A 542 -24.16 -10.12 -41.64
C ASN A 542 -22.64 -10.37 -41.67
N GLU A 543 -21.85 -9.59 -40.95
CA GLU A 543 -20.43 -9.85 -40.75
C GLU A 543 -20.20 -10.94 -39.69
N ASP A 544 -21.19 -11.20 -38.83
CA ASP A 544 -21.14 -12.19 -37.77
C ASP A 544 -21.44 -13.62 -38.31
N PRO A 545 -20.55 -14.60 -38.07
CA PRO A 545 -20.78 -16.01 -38.41
C PRO A 545 -22.07 -16.66 -37.85
N ASP A 546 -22.58 -16.19 -36.71
CA ASP A 546 -23.82 -16.67 -36.09
C ASP A 546 -25.05 -16.38 -36.96
N CYS A 547 -25.00 -15.29 -37.71
CA CYS A 547 -26.07 -14.88 -38.61
C CYS A 547 -26.18 -15.73 -39.87
N LEU A 548 -25.07 -16.35 -40.30
CA LEU A 548 -25.06 -17.27 -41.44
C LEU A 548 -25.82 -18.57 -41.15
N ARG A 549 -25.93 -18.97 -39.88
CA ARG A 549 -26.56 -20.24 -39.47
C ARG A 549 -28.07 -20.16 -39.34
N ARG A 550 -28.62 -18.95 -39.18
CA ARG A 550 -30.04 -18.74 -38.90
C ARG A 550 -30.93 -18.53 -40.14
N SER A 551 -30.36 -18.54 -41.35
CA SER A 551 -31.14 -18.45 -42.60
C SER A 551 -32.26 -19.52 -42.64
N PRO A 552 -33.52 -19.14 -42.38
CA PRO A 552 -34.62 -20.08 -42.30
C PRO A 552 -35.11 -20.33 -43.71
N GLY A 553 -34.64 -21.41 -44.34
CA GLY A 553 -35.32 -21.93 -45.54
C GLY A 553 -34.53 -21.99 -46.85
N MET A 554 -33.26 -22.38 -46.83
CA MET A 554 -32.85 -23.38 -47.82
C MET A 554 -32.82 -24.73 -47.15
N GLY A 555 -33.95 -25.43 -47.24
CA GLY A 555 -34.06 -26.84 -46.88
C GLY A 555 -33.00 -27.63 -47.65
N PHE A 556 -31.88 -27.92 -47.01
CA PHE A 556 -31.06 -29.05 -47.40
C PHE A 556 -31.92 -30.27 -47.20
N ILE A 557 -32.45 -30.78 -48.32
CA ILE A 557 -33.06 -32.10 -48.42
C ILE A 557 -32.16 -33.06 -47.65
N SER A 558 -32.75 -33.65 -46.62
CA SER A 558 -32.20 -34.73 -45.83
C SER A 558 -31.64 -35.80 -46.77
N ARG A 559 -30.33 -35.78 -47.01
CA ARG A 559 -29.62 -36.91 -47.61
C ARG A 559 -29.51 -37.93 -46.49
N LYS A 560 -30.42 -38.91 -46.52
CA LYS A 560 -30.42 -40.11 -45.67
C LYS A 560 -28.98 -40.55 -45.35
N THR A 561 -28.56 -40.34 -44.11
CA THR A 561 -27.36 -40.97 -43.57
C THR A 561 -27.67 -42.45 -43.35
N PRO A 562 -26.81 -43.39 -43.77
CA PRO A 562 -27.00 -44.81 -43.50
C PRO A 562 -26.90 -45.07 -41.99
N SER A 563 -27.81 -45.89 -41.49
CA SER A 563 -27.72 -46.52 -40.19
C SER A 563 -26.36 -47.18 -40.01
N MET A 564 -25.55 -46.67 -39.07
CA MET A 564 -24.45 -47.45 -38.49
C MET A 564 -24.84 -47.87 -37.08
N GLN A 565 -24.77 -49.18 -36.92
CA GLN A 565 -25.06 -49.94 -35.71
C GLN A 565 -24.23 -49.48 -34.52
N SER A 566 -24.92 -49.39 -33.38
CA SER A 566 -24.37 -49.42 -32.05
C SER A 566 -23.44 -50.64 -31.88
N THR A 567 -22.18 -50.39 -31.51
CA THR A 567 -21.32 -51.38 -30.86
C THR A 567 -20.78 -50.79 -29.56
N ALA A 568 -20.90 -51.60 -28.51
CA ALA A 568 -20.59 -51.27 -27.14
C ALA A 568 -19.07 -51.28 -26.83
N GLY A 569 -18.68 -50.47 -25.84
CA GLY A 569 -17.69 -50.81 -24.83
C GLY A 569 -16.20 -50.76 -25.19
N GLY A 570 -15.49 -49.76 -24.64
CA GLY A 570 -14.03 -49.79 -24.48
C GLY A 570 -13.55 -48.69 -23.52
N PRO A 571 -12.63 -48.97 -22.56
CA PRO A 571 -12.13 -48.00 -21.59
C PRO A 571 -11.15 -47.00 -22.24
N PRO A 572 -10.93 -45.82 -21.62
CA PRO A 572 -10.18 -44.74 -22.24
C PRO A 572 -8.69 -45.10 -22.40
N GLN A 573 -8.21 -45.06 -23.64
CA GLN A 573 -6.78 -45.14 -23.94
C GLN A 573 -6.11 -43.81 -23.59
N THR A 574 -5.09 -43.90 -22.74
CA THR A 574 -4.09 -42.88 -22.46
C THR A 574 -3.34 -42.52 -23.73
N SER A 575 -3.49 -41.26 -24.19
CA SER A 575 -2.71 -40.71 -25.29
C SER A 575 -1.25 -40.49 -24.84
N SER A 576 -0.33 -41.07 -25.59
CA SER A 576 1.11 -40.83 -25.45
C SER A 576 1.46 -39.41 -25.94
N PRO A 577 2.48 -38.75 -25.36
CA PRO A 577 2.85 -37.39 -25.73
C PRO A 577 3.43 -37.32 -27.14
N LEU A 578 3.05 -36.28 -27.89
CA LEU A 578 3.63 -35.96 -29.19
C LEU A 578 5.14 -35.71 -29.08
N PRO A 579 5.95 -36.15 -30.07
CA PRO A 579 7.38 -35.88 -30.10
C PRO A 579 7.63 -34.37 -30.24
N SER A 580 8.50 -33.84 -29.38
CA SER A 580 8.88 -32.43 -29.39
C SER A 580 9.42 -32.00 -30.76
N PRO A 581 9.05 -30.81 -31.26
CA PRO A 581 9.58 -30.29 -32.52
C PRO A 581 11.09 -30.06 -32.40
N ARG A 582 11.83 -30.50 -33.44
CA ARG A 582 13.27 -30.30 -33.55
C ARG A 582 13.59 -28.80 -33.50
N ARG A 583 14.51 -28.45 -32.60
CA ARG A 583 15.09 -27.11 -32.42
C ARG A 583 15.56 -26.54 -33.77
N PRO A 584 15.11 -25.36 -34.19
CA PRO A 584 15.68 -24.67 -35.35
C PRO A 584 17.16 -24.39 -35.10
N LYS A 585 18.01 -24.65 -36.09
CA LYS A 585 19.42 -24.24 -36.05
C LYS A 585 19.46 -22.71 -36.02
N LEU A 586 20.10 -22.16 -34.98
CA LEU A 586 20.38 -20.73 -34.83
C LEU A 586 21.06 -20.20 -36.11
N SER A 587 20.37 -19.33 -36.85
CA SER A 587 21.01 -18.51 -37.87
C SER A 587 21.90 -17.49 -37.17
N LYS A 588 23.16 -17.38 -37.63
CA LYS A 588 24.09 -16.34 -37.20
C LYS A 588 23.42 -14.97 -37.32
N PHE A 589 23.34 -14.24 -36.21
CA PHE A 589 22.87 -12.87 -36.17
C PHE A 589 23.70 -11.98 -37.11
N PRO A 590 23.08 -11.05 -37.84
CA PRO A 590 23.80 -9.96 -38.48
C PRO A 590 24.43 -9.06 -37.41
N GLY A 591 25.66 -8.63 -37.67
CA GLY A 591 26.49 -7.88 -36.74
C GLY A 591 25.81 -6.62 -36.21
N THR A 592 26.11 -6.33 -34.95
CA THR A 592 25.75 -5.10 -34.23
C THR A 592 26.09 -3.86 -35.07
N PRO A 593 25.20 -2.85 -35.14
CA PRO A 593 25.54 -1.55 -35.71
C PRO A 593 26.69 -0.91 -34.92
N PRO A 594 27.55 -0.09 -35.56
CA PRO A 594 28.61 0.62 -34.84
C PRO A 594 27.98 1.55 -33.80
N ALA A 595 28.50 1.47 -32.56
CA ALA A 595 28.13 2.38 -31.50
C ALA A 595 28.35 3.83 -31.96
N GLN A 596 27.29 4.64 -31.94
CA GLN A 596 27.42 6.08 -32.08
C GLN A 596 28.22 6.59 -30.88
N LEU A 597 29.40 7.14 -31.17
CA LEU A 597 30.26 7.82 -30.22
C LEU A 597 29.53 9.07 -29.71
N PHE A 598 29.01 9.01 -28.49
CA PHE A 598 28.64 10.21 -27.75
C PHE A 598 29.91 11.03 -27.47
N PRO A 599 29.87 12.37 -27.60
CA PRO A 599 30.99 13.22 -27.21
C PRO A 599 31.27 13.01 -25.71
N SER A 600 32.51 12.62 -25.42
CA SER A 600 33.03 12.44 -24.07
C SER A 600 32.77 13.69 -23.22
N GLN A 601 32.06 13.51 -22.11
CA GLN A 601 31.94 14.49 -21.04
C GLN A 601 33.34 14.92 -20.57
N PRO A 602 33.60 16.22 -20.35
CA PRO A 602 34.87 16.66 -19.77
C PRO A 602 35.01 16.08 -18.36
N SER A 603 36.18 15.51 -18.09
CA SER A 603 36.54 14.99 -16.77
C SER A 603 36.37 16.07 -15.69
N PRO A 604 35.88 15.72 -14.48
CA PRO A 604 35.85 16.64 -13.36
C PRO A 604 37.28 17.10 -13.04
N SER A 605 37.48 18.41 -12.94
CA SER A 605 38.73 19.01 -12.49
C SER A 605 39.09 18.46 -11.11
N GLU A 606 40.34 17.98 -10.96
CA GLU A 606 40.88 17.58 -9.66
C GLU A 606 40.74 18.71 -8.63
N PRO A 607 40.35 18.41 -7.38
CA PRO A 607 40.37 19.39 -6.30
C PRO A 607 41.83 19.82 -6.01
N LEU A 608 42.07 21.13 -6.08
CA LEU A 608 43.34 21.75 -5.73
C LEU A 608 43.79 21.31 -4.34
N SER A 609 45.03 20.82 -4.25
CA SER A 609 45.66 20.46 -2.98
C SER A 609 45.75 21.67 -2.04
N PRO A 610 45.53 21.49 -0.73
CA PRO A 610 45.62 22.58 0.24
C PRO A 610 47.04 23.12 0.33
N LEU A 611 47.17 24.45 0.31
CA LEU A 611 48.43 25.17 0.52
C LEU A 611 49.01 24.88 1.91
N PRO A 612 50.34 24.74 2.04
CA PRO A 612 51.00 24.54 3.33
C PRO A 612 50.86 25.78 4.22
N PRO A 613 50.79 25.59 5.56
CA PRO A 613 50.67 26.70 6.50
C PRO A 613 51.94 27.58 6.53
N PRO A 614 51.78 28.89 6.74
CA PRO A 614 52.93 29.80 6.83
C PRO A 614 53.76 29.51 8.09
N SER A 615 55.07 29.59 7.94
CA SER A 615 56.03 29.44 9.04
C SER A 615 55.89 30.59 10.06
N PRO A 616 55.96 30.30 11.37
CA PRO A 616 55.84 31.33 12.40
C PRO A 616 57.14 32.17 12.52
N PRO A 617 57.04 33.42 13.00
CA PRO A 617 58.17 34.32 13.21
C PRO A 617 59.08 33.91 14.39
#